data_AF-A0A173UMK5-F1
#
_entry.id   AF-A0A173UMK5-F1
#
_cell.length_a   1.000
_cell.length_b   1.000
_cell.length_c   1.000
_cell.angle_alpha   90.00
_cell.angle_beta   90.00
_cell.angle_gamma   90.00
#
_symmetry.space_group_name_H-M   'P 1'
#
loop_
_entity.id
_entity.type
_entity.pdbx_description
1 polymer ?
#
loop_
_entity_poly.entity_id
_entity_poly.type
_entity_poly.pdbx_seq_one_letter_code
_entity_poly.pdbx_strand_id
1 'polypeptide(L)'
;MNNDKLKFVVDSRSFDGSCVTTMSDGIHGDYHHETLEELRDREKNPYLTAVSGNTVRKMIRIHLQSLCAPFSEITEERYFDYMDVLPPIRHTRNFFFLGEPYHADIYRFCFRAGGRYFTGLRSVTTPRKELERQMDNHYRNITFKGDILKEKPMVISDHARHASIIIVPYLFLDINGEKKFICNLMRGTDESSGRDVRLETAKILRSLRRHHFLYFSGYEGNDDMDKFLGEVMKKKHTLLANGNFLQYPVNRESVSFTGTVRETGEPFFFRIYDRELFLHLLYVLRGIKREKAKI
;
A
#
# COMPACT_ATOMS: atom_id res chain seq x y z
N MET A 1 -7.13 28.26 26.38
CA MET A 1 -8.34 28.14 25.52
C MET A 1 -9.02 26.83 25.84
N ASN A 2 -10.34 26.85 26.05
CA ASN A 2 -11.10 25.65 26.36
C ASN A 2 -11.20 24.79 25.08
N ASN A 3 -10.30 23.81 24.96
CA ASN A 3 -10.05 23.04 23.72
C ASN A 3 -11.21 22.11 23.31
N ASP A 4 -12.25 22.01 24.13
CA ASP A 4 -13.41 21.14 23.89
C ASP A 4 -14.35 21.65 22.78
N LYS A 5 -14.36 22.98 22.56
CA LYS A 5 -15.17 23.60 21.51
C LYS A 5 -14.53 23.49 20.13
N LEU A 6 -13.20 23.53 20.04
CA LEU A 6 -12.47 23.48 18.78
C LEU A 6 -12.77 22.19 18.00
N LYS A 7 -13.33 22.33 16.79
CA LYS A 7 -13.55 21.21 15.86
C LYS A 7 -12.80 21.40 14.56
N PHE A 8 -12.52 20.30 13.90
CA PHE A 8 -11.88 20.24 12.58
C PHE A 8 -12.80 19.53 11.62
N VAL A 9 -13.08 20.11 10.46
CA VAL A 9 -13.95 19.49 9.46
C VAL A 9 -13.12 18.68 8.48
N VAL A 10 -13.48 17.40 8.34
CA VAL A 10 -12.79 16.41 7.49
C VAL A 10 -13.80 15.56 6.72
N ASP A 11 -13.39 14.95 5.60
CA ASP A 11 -14.19 13.90 4.94
C ASP A 11 -14.05 12.59 5.75
N SER A 12 -15.18 12.05 6.20
CA SER A 12 -15.21 10.81 7.00
C SER A 12 -14.80 9.56 6.22
N ARG A 13 -14.83 9.57 4.89
CA ARG A 13 -14.52 8.41 4.03
C ARG A 13 -13.04 8.30 3.68
N SER A 14 -12.31 9.41 3.68
CA SER A 14 -10.90 9.49 3.28
C SER A 14 -10.25 10.74 3.86
N PHE A 15 -9.03 10.61 4.35
CA PHE A 15 -8.26 11.75 4.87
C PHE A 15 -6.90 11.86 4.19
N ASP A 16 -6.67 12.99 3.52
CA ASP A 16 -5.48 13.27 2.72
C ASP A 16 -4.47 14.19 3.42
N GLY A 17 -4.61 14.37 4.73
CA GLY A 17 -3.76 15.27 5.51
C GLY A 17 -4.34 16.67 5.69
N SER A 18 -5.44 17.01 5.00
CA SER A 18 -6.05 18.34 5.06
C SER A 18 -7.41 18.36 5.76
N CYS A 19 -7.68 19.47 6.46
CA CYS A 19 -9.01 19.81 6.95
C CYS A 19 -9.64 20.81 5.98
N VAL A 20 -10.95 20.67 5.75
CA VAL A 20 -11.70 21.63 4.94
C VAL A 20 -11.74 22.99 5.62
N THR A 21 -12.00 22.97 6.94
CA THR A 21 -11.97 24.16 7.78
C THR A 21 -11.78 23.78 9.25
N THR A 22 -11.55 24.77 10.08
CA THR A 22 -11.59 24.69 11.54
C THR A 22 -12.82 25.44 12.05
N MET A 23 -13.40 25.00 13.17
CA MET A 23 -14.51 25.68 13.83
C MET A 23 -14.08 26.00 15.25
N SER A 24 -13.63 27.24 15.47
CA SER A 24 -13.10 27.70 16.77
C SER A 24 -14.19 27.85 17.82
N ASP A 25 -15.41 28.23 17.42
CA ASP A 25 -16.59 28.29 18.28
C ASP A 25 -17.31 26.93 18.42
N GLY A 26 -16.93 25.96 17.59
CA GLY A 26 -17.48 24.62 17.51
C GLY A 26 -18.74 24.48 16.63
N ILE A 27 -19.15 25.54 15.94
CA ILE A 27 -20.39 25.61 15.16
C ILE A 27 -20.12 26.11 13.74
N HIS A 28 -19.37 27.21 13.61
CA HIS A 28 -19.15 27.89 12.34
C HIS A 28 -17.70 27.75 11.88
N GLY A 29 -17.50 27.60 10.57
CA GLY A 29 -16.18 27.55 9.96
C GLY A 29 -15.46 28.90 10.05
N ASP A 30 -14.18 28.87 10.41
CA ASP A 30 -13.40 30.08 10.71
C ASP A 30 -13.17 30.99 9.48
N TYR A 31 -13.32 30.47 8.26
CA TYR A 31 -13.08 31.23 7.01
C TYR A 31 -14.32 31.91 6.43
N HIS A 32 -15.48 31.26 6.50
CA HIS A 32 -16.71 31.70 5.84
C HIS A 32 -17.91 31.83 6.79
N HIS A 33 -17.71 31.53 8.08
CA HIS A 33 -18.76 31.53 9.11
C HIS A 33 -19.96 30.61 8.79
N GLU A 34 -19.71 29.57 7.99
CA GLU A 34 -20.71 28.57 7.60
C GLU A 34 -20.86 27.48 8.66
N THR A 35 -22.09 27.02 8.87
CA THR A 35 -22.39 25.78 9.60
C THR A 35 -21.86 24.54 8.87
N LEU A 36 -21.83 23.39 9.54
CA LEU A 36 -21.41 22.13 8.91
C LEU A 36 -22.34 21.72 7.75
N GLU A 37 -23.63 21.99 7.88
CA GLU A 37 -24.66 21.72 6.87
C GLU A 37 -24.45 22.57 5.62
N GLU A 38 -24.29 23.88 5.78
CA GLU A 38 -23.99 24.79 4.66
C GLU A 38 -22.68 24.41 3.96
N LEU A 39 -21.68 24.00 4.72
CA LEU A 39 -20.40 23.53 4.18
C LEU A 39 -20.55 22.25 3.36
N ARG A 40 -21.38 21.30 3.80
CA ARG A 40 -21.69 20.07 3.04
C ARG A 40 -22.34 20.40 1.69
N ASP A 41 -23.24 21.37 1.67
CA ASP A 41 -23.92 21.81 0.44
C ASP A 41 -22.95 22.53 -0.51
N ARG A 42 -22.13 23.46 0.02
CA ARG A 42 -21.12 24.18 -0.78
C ARG A 42 -20.07 23.25 -1.39
N GLU A 43 -19.52 22.34 -0.58
CA GLU A 43 -18.52 21.37 -1.02
C GLU A 43 -19.14 20.18 -1.80
N LYS A 44 -20.47 20.12 -1.89
CA LYS A 44 -21.22 18.99 -2.48
C LYS A 44 -20.78 17.64 -1.89
N ASN A 45 -20.53 17.61 -0.59
CA ASN A 45 -19.99 16.45 0.11
C ASN A 45 -20.75 16.18 1.42
N PRO A 46 -21.74 15.27 1.44
CA PRO A 46 -22.51 14.99 2.65
C PRO A 46 -21.70 14.28 3.74
N TYR A 47 -20.49 13.80 3.41
CA TYR A 47 -19.64 13.02 4.32
C TYR A 47 -18.69 13.88 5.16
N LEU A 48 -18.79 15.20 5.07
CA LEU A 48 -18.05 16.09 5.96
C LEU A 48 -18.54 15.93 7.39
N THR A 49 -17.59 15.84 8.31
CA THR A 49 -17.84 15.69 9.74
C THR A 49 -16.89 16.55 10.55
N ALA A 50 -17.40 17.12 11.64
CA ALA A 50 -16.62 17.88 12.60
C ALA A 50 -16.04 16.94 13.67
N VAL A 51 -14.72 16.87 13.77
CA VAL A 51 -14.00 15.99 14.71
C VAL A 51 -13.23 16.78 15.75
N SER A 52 -12.91 16.13 16.89
CA SER A 52 -12.08 16.75 17.94
C SER A 52 -10.62 16.90 17.52
N GLY A 53 -9.89 17.80 18.21
CA GLY A 53 -8.45 17.95 18.05
C GLY A 53 -7.64 16.67 18.29
N ASN A 54 -8.09 15.79 19.20
CA ASN A 54 -7.44 14.48 19.42
C ASN A 54 -7.66 13.53 18.23
N THR A 55 -8.85 13.56 17.63
CA THR A 55 -9.18 12.74 16.46
C THR A 55 -8.38 13.17 15.24
N VAL A 56 -8.35 14.48 14.92
CA VAL A 56 -7.60 14.98 13.77
C VAL A 56 -6.10 14.73 13.91
N ARG A 57 -5.52 14.88 15.12
CA ARG A 57 -4.11 14.56 15.37
C ARG A 57 -3.77 13.09 15.08
N LYS A 58 -4.69 12.16 15.40
CA LYS A 58 -4.53 10.73 15.02
C LYS A 58 -4.61 10.54 13.52
N MET A 59 -5.54 11.22 12.84
CA MET A 59 -5.71 11.15 11.39
C MET A 59 -4.46 11.68 10.67
N ILE A 60 -3.93 12.84 11.09
CA ILE A 60 -2.67 13.41 10.59
C ILE A 60 -1.52 12.42 10.80
N ARG A 61 -1.35 11.87 12.01
CA ARG A 61 -0.29 10.89 12.26
C ARG A 61 -0.35 9.69 11.31
N ILE A 62 -1.55 9.15 11.05
CA ILE A 62 -1.72 8.04 10.11
C ILE A 62 -1.42 8.48 8.67
N HIS A 63 -1.86 9.68 8.28
CA HIS A 63 -1.55 10.25 6.96
C HIS A 63 -0.04 10.37 6.75
N LEU A 64 0.71 10.93 7.71
CA LEU A 64 2.18 11.01 7.63
C LEU A 64 2.83 9.64 7.47
N GLN A 65 2.30 8.61 8.14
CA GLN A 65 2.74 7.22 7.96
C GLN A 65 2.42 6.66 6.57
N SER A 66 1.29 7.06 5.96
CA SER A 66 0.98 6.68 4.57
C SER A 66 1.90 7.31 3.53
N LEU A 67 2.56 8.43 3.84
CA LEU A 67 3.57 9.01 2.96
C LEU A 67 4.89 8.22 2.97
N CYS A 68 5.13 7.43 4.01
CA CYS A 68 6.36 6.66 4.20
C CYS A 68 6.34 5.34 3.41
N ALA A 69 6.24 5.43 2.09
CA ALA A 69 6.28 4.30 1.16
C ALA A 69 7.57 3.46 1.29
N PRO A 70 7.56 2.21 0.79
CA PRO A 70 8.79 1.46 0.55
C PRO A 70 9.82 2.31 -0.19
N PHE A 71 11.11 2.08 0.10
CA PHE A 71 12.16 2.83 -0.57
C PHE A 71 12.21 2.48 -2.06
N SER A 72 12.54 3.48 -2.89
CA SER A 72 12.82 3.29 -4.30
C SER A 72 14.31 3.44 -4.56
N GLU A 73 14.81 2.66 -5.50
CA GLU A 73 16.18 2.81 -5.99
C GLU A 73 16.28 4.05 -6.89
N ILE A 74 17.40 4.75 -6.80
CA ILE A 74 17.74 5.92 -7.61
C ILE A 74 19.15 5.76 -8.17
N THR A 75 19.47 6.57 -9.18
CA THR A 75 20.83 6.62 -9.71
C THR A 75 21.78 7.30 -8.71
N GLU A 76 23.08 7.02 -8.88
CA GLU A 76 24.14 7.70 -8.14
C GLU A 76 24.10 9.22 -8.35
N GLU A 77 23.97 9.66 -9.60
CA GLU A 77 23.81 11.06 -9.98
C GLU A 77 22.66 11.70 -9.19
N ARG A 78 21.47 11.07 -9.18
CA ARG A 78 20.31 11.59 -8.47
C ARG A 78 20.51 11.66 -6.95
N TYR A 79 21.29 10.74 -6.39
CA TYR A 79 21.62 10.74 -4.96
C TYR A 79 22.48 11.95 -4.60
N PHE A 80 23.49 12.26 -5.40
CA PHE A 80 24.36 13.40 -5.18
C PHE A 80 23.67 14.73 -5.52
N ASP A 81 22.84 14.78 -6.58
CA ASP A 81 21.96 15.92 -6.85
C ASP A 81 21.17 16.32 -5.60
N TYR A 82 20.54 15.34 -4.95
CA TYR A 82 19.79 15.56 -3.72
C TYR A 82 20.67 16.06 -2.57
N MET A 83 21.90 15.57 -2.45
CA MET A 83 22.83 16.01 -1.42
C MET A 83 23.28 17.47 -1.61
N ASP A 84 23.33 17.93 -2.86
CA ASP A 84 23.86 19.25 -3.24
C ASP A 84 22.80 20.36 -3.36
N VAL A 85 21.49 20.03 -3.28
CA VAL A 85 20.41 21.05 -3.36
C VAL A 85 20.47 22.04 -2.19
N LEU A 86 20.49 21.52 -0.96
CA LEU A 86 20.50 22.29 0.28
C LEU A 86 21.30 21.52 1.34
N PRO A 87 21.94 22.20 2.31
CA PRO A 87 22.63 21.55 3.42
C PRO A 87 21.70 20.52 4.10
N PRO A 88 22.11 19.24 4.18
CA PRO A 88 21.29 18.21 4.81
C PRO A 88 20.97 18.53 6.28
N ILE A 89 19.71 18.40 6.69
CA ILE A 89 19.31 18.63 8.09
C ILE A 89 19.89 17.58 9.03
N ARG A 90 20.07 16.36 8.53
CA ARG A 90 20.69 15.26 9.28
C ARG A 90 21.42 14.38 8.31
N HIS A 91 22.70 14.14 8.59
CA HIS A 91 23.61 13.45 7.69
C HIS A 91 24.54 12.52 8.47
N THR A 92 24.82 11.38 7.87
CA THR A 92 25.85 10.42 8.26
C THR A 92 26.56 9.91 7.02
N ARG A 93 27.62 9.13 7.19
CA ARG A 93 28.32 8.48 6.06
C ARG A 93 27.40 7.65 5.15
N ASN A 94 26.28 7.12 5.65
CA ASN A 94 25.46 6.15 4.91
C ASN A 94 24.09 6.69 4.50
N PHE A 95 23.64 7.80 5.09
CA PHE A 95 22.34 8.38 4.78
C PHE A 95 22.29 9.87 5.09
N PHE A 96 21.34 10.56 4.48
CA PHE A 96 20.99 11.93 4.82
C PHE A 96 19.49 12.20 4.64
N PHE A 97 19.04 13.30 5.25
CA PHE A 97 17.77 13.94 4.96
C PHE A 97 18.03 15.22 4.19
N LEU A 98 17.24 15.45 3.13
CA LEU A 98 17.23 16.69 2.38
C LEU A 98 16.99 17.90 3.29
N GLY A 99 17.49 19.08 2.91
CA GLY A 99 17.36 20.31 3.68
C GLY A 99 15.94 20.88 3.76
N GLU A 100 15.02 20.42 2.90
CA GLU A 100 13.64 20.92 2.83
C GLU A 100 12.61 19.84 3.20
N PRO A 101 11.57 20.20 3.98
CA PRO A 101 10.49 19.27 4.31
C PRO A 101 9.63 18.99 3.08
N TYR A 102 9.19 17.74 2.96
CA TYR A 102 8.10 17.39 2.06
C TYR A 102 6.75 17.82 2.66
N HIS A 103 6.52 17.45 3.93
CA HIS A 103 5.33 17.84 4.67
C HIS A 103 5.57 17.68 6.18
N ALA A 104 5.33 18.74 6.97
CA ALA A 104 5.59 18.74 8.41
C ALA A 104 7.00 18.22 8.77
N ASP A 105 7.10 17.13 9.52
CA ASP A 105 8.37 16.49 9.91
C ASP A 105 8.82 15.40 8.94
N ILE A 106 8.12 15.20 7.81
CA ILE A 106 8.45 14.24 6.76
C ILE A 106 9.37 14.88 5.74
N TYR A 107 10.53 14.27 5.55
CA TYR A 107 11.59 14.74 4.65
C TYR A 107 11.95 13.64 3.67
N ARG A 108 12.50 14.04 2.52
CA ARG A 108 13.16 13.10 1.63
C ARG A 108 14.42 12.56 2.32
N PHE A 109 14.43 11.26 2.51
CA PHE A 109 15.52 10.48 3.07
C PHE A 109 16.23 9.75 1.96
N CYS A 110 17.56 9.80 1.95
CA CYS A 110 18.39 9.12 0.98
C CYS A 110 19.44 8.29 1.71
N PHE A 111 19.68 7.07 1.26
CA PHE A 111 20.74 6.22 1.80
C PHE A 111 21.42 5.39 0.73
N ARG A 112 22.60 4.86 1.07
CA ARG A 112 23.33 3.91 0.24
C ARG A 112 23.48 2.58 0.95
N ALA A 113 23.35 1.48 0.21
CA ALA A 113 23.56 0.12 0.71
C ALA A 113 24.06 -0.77 -0.43
N GLY A 114 25.15 -1.51 -0.19
CA GLY A 114 25.70 -2.46 -1.17
C GLY A 114 26.07 -1.85 -2.54
N GLY A 115 26.54 -0.60 -2.56
CA GLY A 115 26.87 0.10 -3.81
C GLY A 115 25.65 0.63 -4.58
N ARG A 116 24.45 0.53 -4.02
CA ARG A 116 23.19 1.03 -4.60
C ARG A 116 22.67 2.22 -3.80
N TYR A 117 21.86 3.06 -4.43
CA TYR A 117 21.36 4.30 -3.87
C TYR A 117 19.83 4.28 -3.80
N PHE A 118 19.27 4.75 -2.70
CA PHE A 118 17.84 4.66 -2.42
C PHE A 118 17.28 5.95 -1.87
N THR A 119 15.98 6.17 -2.08
CA THR A 119 15.23 7.28 -1.50
C THR A 119 13.87 6.84 -0.99
N GLY A 120 13.32 7.61 -0.06
CA GLY A 120 11.94 7.53 0.38
C GLY A 120 11.61 8.69 1.31
N LEU A 121 10.36 8.79 1.74
CA LEU A 121 9.93 9.79 2.70
C LEU A 121 9.99 9.20 4.11
N ARG A 122 10.63 9.87 5.05
CA ARG A 122 10.69 9.47 6.47
C ARG A 122 10.58 10.69 7.37
N SER A 123 10.10 10.49 8.59
CA SER A 123 10.17 11.55 9.59
C SER A 123 11.62 11.82 9.98
N VAL A 124 12.04 13.08 9.97
CA VAL A 124 13.38 13.50 10.40
C VAL A 124 13.66 13.15 11.87
N THR A 125 12.58 13.05 12.67
CA THR A 125 12.63 12.68 14.08
C THR A 125 12.79 11.16 14.31
N THR A 126 12.71 10.35 13.25
CA THR A 126 12.86 8.89 13.34
C THR A 126 14.22 8.53 13.96
N PRO A 127 14.26 7.73 15.05
CA PRO A 127 15.52 7.35 15.68
C PRO A 127 16.48 6.67 14.70
N ARG A 128 17.79 6.93 14.85
CA ARG A 128 18.82 6.37 13.96
C ARG A 128 18.73 4.84 13.83
N LYS A 129 18.57 4.14 14.96
CA LYS A 129 18.44 2.68 14.99
C LYS A 129 17.26 2.17 14.17
N GLU A 130 16.15 2.91 14.14
CA GLU A 130 14.98 2.53 13.33
C GLU A 130 15.20 2.80 11.84
N LEU A 131 15.89 3.89 11.48
CA LEU A 131 16.29 4.13 10.08
C LEU A 131 17.23 3.03 9.57
N GLU A 132 18.25 2.69 10.35
CA GLU A 132 19.20 1.61 10.02
C GLU A 132 18.45 0.28 9.87
N ARG A 133 17.53 -0.05 10.78
CA ARG A 133 16.68 -1.25 10.66
C ARG A 133 15.87 -1.27 9.36
N GLN A 134 15.27 -0.15 8.96
CA GLN A 134 14.49 -0.06 7.72
C GLN A 134 15.39 -0.16 6.48
N MET A 135 16.57 0.46 6.50
CA MET A 135 17.57 0.34 5.43
C MET A 135 18.00 -1.12 5.25
N ASP A 136 18.36 -1.78 6.34
CA ASP A 136 18.78 -3.18 6.35
C ASP A 136 17.64 -4.12 5.92
N ASN A 137 16.40 -3.84 6.34
CA ASN A 137 15.24 -4.62 5.92
C ASN A 137 14.99 -4.48 4.42
N HIS A 138 15.00 -3.25 3.90
CA HIS A 138 14.82 -3.01 2.48
C HIS A 138 15.93 -3.66 1.64
N TYR A 139 17.19 -3.49 2.03
CA TYR A 139 18.31 -4.07 1.31
C TYR A 139 18.26 -5.61 1.32
N ARG A 140 17.88 -6.23 2.45
CA ARG A 140 17.64 -7.68 2.52
C ARG A 140 16.52 -8.13 1.60
N ASN A 141 15.41 -7.40 1.56
CA ASN A 141 14.27 -7.74 0.70
C ASN A 141 14.64 -7.70 -0.78
N ILE A 142 15.28 -6.62 -1.26
CA ILE A 142 15.60 -6.49 -2.69
C ILE A 142 16.71 -7.45 -3.17
N THR A 143 17.57 -7.91 -2.26
CA THR A 143 18.64 -8.88 -2.56
C THR A 143 18.18 -10.32 -2.41
N PHE A 144 17.04 -10.56 -1.76
CA PHE A 144 16.48 -11.88 -1.57
C PHE A 144 16.09 -12.54 -2.90
N LYS A 145 16.43 -13.82 -3.02
CA LYS A 145 16.10 -14.69 -4.15
C LYS A 145 15.43 -15.94 -3.59
N GLY A 146 14.10 -15.95 -3.55
CA GLY A 146 13.32 -17.09 -3.06
C GLY A 146 13.32 -18.26 -4.04
N ASP A 147 13.48 -19.47 -3.51
CA ASP A 147 13.33 -20.70 -4.28
C ASP A 147 11.86 -21.00 -4.53
N ILE A 148 11.49 -21.23 -5.79
CA ILE A 148 10.14 -21.65 -6.17
C ILE A 148 10.04 -23.16 -6.04
N LEU A 149 9.08 -23.61 -5.24
CA LEU A 149 8.75 -25.01 -5.02
C LEU A 149 7.47 -25.37 -5.77
N LYS A 150 7.49 -26.53 -6.44
CA LYS A 150 6.34 -27.14 -7.08
C LYS A 150 5.96 -28.39 -6.31
N GLU A 151 4.78 -28.42 -5.70
CA GLU A 151 4.34 -29.58 -4.94
C GLU A 151 3.77 -30.69 -5.83
N LYS A 152 3.54 -31.86 -5.22
CA LYS A 152 3.00 -33.02 -5.93
C LYS A 152 1.60 -32.69 -6.48
N PRO A 153 1.28 -33.10 -7.71
CA PRO A 153 -0.06 -32.92 -8.25
C PRO A 153 -1.12 -33.61 -7.38
N MET A 154 -2.22 -32.92 -7.13
CA MET A 154 -3.40 -33.43 -6.44
C MET A 154 -4.56 -33.51 -7.43
N VAL A 155 -5.35 -34.58 -7.38
CA VAL A 155 -6.53 -34.73 -8.23
C VAL A 155 -7.76 -34.37 -7.40
N ILE A 156 -8.53 -33.38 -7.87
CA ILE A 156 -9.86 -33.11 -7.36
C ILE A 156 -10.85 -33.64 -8.38
N SER A 157 -11.64 -34.63 -7.97
CA SER A 157 -12.71 -35.23 -8.77
C SER A 157 -14.05 -34.62 -8.40
N ASP A 158 -14.74 -34.00 -9.36
CA ASP A 158 -16.15 -33.63 -9.21
C ASP A 158 -17.01 -34.79 -9.74
N HIS A 159 -17.62 -35.53 -8.81
CA HIS A 159 -18.47 -36.68 -9.12
C HIS A 159 -19.73 -36.29 -9.92
N ALA A 160 -20.16 -35.03 -9.88
CA ALA A 160 -21.36 -34.58 -10.60
C ALA A 160 -21.08 -34.21 -12.08
N ARG A 161 -19.82 -33.91 -12.43
CA ARG A 161 -19.45 -33.41 -13.77
C ARG A 161 -18.56 -34.37 -14.58
N HIS A 162 -18.26 -35.56 -14.06
CA HIS A 162 -17.31 -36.51 -14.66
C HIS A 162 -15.99 -35.86 -15.11
N ALA A 163 -15.55 -34.82 -14.39
CA ALA A 163 -14.35 -34.06 -14.70
C ALA A 163 -13.35 -34.18 -13.53
N SER A 164 -12.09 -34.47 -13.86
CA SER A 164 -10.98 -34.44 -12.92
C SER A 164 -10.11 -33.22 -13.20
N ILE A 165 -9.87 -32.42 -12.15
CA ILE A 165 -8.96 -31.27 -12.21
C ILE A 165 -7.68 -31.68 -11.48
N ILE A 166 -6.57 -31.63 -12.20
CA ILE A 166 -5.25 -31.79 -11.60
C ILE A 166 -4.79 -30.41 -11.11
N ILE A 167 -4.50 -30.31 -9.82
CA ILE A 167 -4.00 -29.10 -9.17
C ILE A 167 -2.55 -29.32 -8.79
N VAL A 168 -1.69 -28.36 -9.14
CA VAL A 168 -0.30 -28.35 -8.71
C VAL A 168 -0.04 -27.06 -7.93
N PRO A 169 0.17 -27.12 -6.61
CA PRO A 169 0.51 -25.95 -5.81
C PRO A 169 1.92 -25.44 -6.11
N TYR A 170 2.05 -24.13 -6.27
CA TYR A 170 3.32 -23.42 -6.31
C TYR A 170 3.51 -22.66 -5.00
N LEU A 171 4.68 -22.80 -4.41
CA LEU A 171 5.10 -22.12 -3.19
C LEU A 171 6.47 -21.47 -3.39
N PHE A 172 6.88 -20.61 -2.48
CA PHE A 172 8.28 -20.24 -2.33
C PHE A 172 8.75 -20.42 -0.89
N LEU A 173 10.06 -20.57 -0.71
CA LEU A 173 10.69 -20.45 0.61
C LEU A 173 11.00 -18.99 0.88
N ASP A 174 10.53 -18.46 2.00
CA ASP A 174 10.86 -17.09 2.42
C ASP A 174 12.26 -16.99 3.03
N ILE A 175 12.63 -15.80 3.49
CA ILE A 175 13.95 -15.54 4.10
C ILE A 175 14.21 -16.36 5.37
N ASN A 176 13.17 -16.87 6.02
CA ASN A 176 13.25 -17.72 7.20
C ASN A 176 13.18 -19.22 6.85
N GLY A 177 13.08 -19.57 5.56
CA GLY A 177 12.90 -20.94 5.10
C GLY A 177 11.46 -21.45 5.26
N GLU A 178 10.49 -20.58 5.51
CA GLU A 178 9.08 -20.97 5.61
C GLU A 178 8.46 -21.06 4.21
N LYS A 179 7.66 -22.10 3.97
CA LYS A 179 6.90 -22.24 2.74
C LYS A 179 5.75 -21.23 2.73
N LYS A 180 5.59 -20.51 1.62
CA LYS A 180 4.49 -19.56 1.37
C LYS A 180 3.78 -19.93 0.08
N PHE A 181 2.46 -20.10 0.12
CA PHE A 181 1.67 -20.41 -1.07
C PHE A 181 1.61 -19.23 -2.05
N ILE A 182 1.74 -19.52 -3.35
CA ILE A 182 1.62 -18.56 -4.44
C ILE A 182 0.28 -18.74 -5.13
N CYS A 183 0.14 -19.84 -5.87
CA CYS A 183 -1.02 -20.14 -6.69
C CYS A 183 -1.12 -21.63 -7.01
N ASN A 184 -2.28 -22.04 -7.50
CA ASN A 184 -2.53 -23.38 -8.00
C ASN A 184 -2.49 -23.38 -9.53
N LEU A 185 -1.63 -24.19 -10.13
CA LEU A 185 -1.72 -24.49 -11.55
C LEU A 185 -2.80 -25.56 -11.76
N MET A 186 -3.88 -25.19 -12.43
CA MET A 186 -4.97 -26.11 -12.77
C MET A 186 -4.75 -26.71 -14.16
N ARG A 187 -4.93 -28.02 -14.30
CA ARG A 187 -4.95 -28.71 -15.60
C ARG A 187 -6.25 -29.50 -15.70
N GLY A 188 -7.09 -29.12 -16.66
CA GLY A 188 -8.25 -29.90 -17.08
C GLY A 188 -7.83 -31.09 -17.95
N THR A 189 -8.79 -31.96 -18.25
CA THR A 189 -8.59 -33.13 -19.13
C THR A 189 -8.39 -32.77 -20.60
N ASP A 190 -8.77 -31.56 -21.04
CA ASP A 190 -8.53 -31.05 -22.40
C ASP A 190 -7.20 -30.27 -22.51
N GLU A 191 -6.29 -30.72 -23.38
CA GLU A 191 -4.96 -30.14 -23.57
C GLU A 191 -4.95 -28.68 -24.06
N SER A 192 -6.03 -28.23 -24.73
CA SER A 192 -6.18 -26.86 -25.23
C SER A 192 -6.35 -25.82 -24.12
N SER A 193 -6.88 -26.22 -22.95
CA SER A 193 -7.10 -25.34 -21.79
C SER A 193 -5.83 -25.04 -20.97
N GLY A 194 -4.76 -25.81 -21.17
CA GLY A 194 -3.57 -25.75 -20.31
C GLY A 194 -2.57 -24.64 -20.64
N ARG A 195 -2.64 -24.03 -21.84
CA ARG A 195 -1.68 -23.02 -22.29
C ARG A 195 -1.89 -21.69 -21.57
N ASP A 196 -3.14 -21.28 -21.41
CA ASP A 196 -3.51 -20.03 -20.73
C ASP A 196 -3.21 -20.10 -19.23
N VAL A 197 -3.50 -21.23 -18.57
CA VAL A 197 -3.19 -21.40 -17.12
C VAL A 197 -1.67 -21.35 -16.85
N ARG A 198 -0.86 -21.93 -17.74
CA ARG A 198 0.61 -21.83 -17.63
C ARG A 198 1.09 -20.40 -17.85
N LEU A 199 0.49 -19.68 -18.78
CA LEU A 199 0.80 -18.28 -19.03
C LEU A 199 0.47 -17.42 -17.79
N GLU A 200 -0.71 -17.57 -17.22
CA GLU A 200 -1.12 -16.87 -16.00
C GLU A 200 -0.21 -17.19 -14.80
N THR A 201 0.16 -18.46 -14.62
CA THR A 201 1.13 -18.85 -13.60
C THR A 201 2.49 -18.18 -13.82
N ALA A 202 2.97 -18.12 -15.07
CA ALA A 202 4.21 -17.45 -15.40
C ALA A 202 4.15 -15.94 -15.12
N LYS A 203 3.02 -15.29 -15.38
CA LYS A 203 2.79 -13.87 -15.05
C LYS A 203 2.89 -13.63 -13.54
N ILE A 204 2.18 -14.44 -12.73
CA ILE A 204 2.24 -14.38 -11.27
C ILE A 204 3.68 -14.54 -10.76
N LEU A 205 4.42 -15.53 -11.27
CA LEU A 205 5.81 -15.77 -10.87
C LEU A 205 6.77 -14.66 -11.32
N ARG A 206 6.48 -13.95 -12.40
CA ARG A 206 7.25 -12.77 -12.84
C ARG A 206 6.97 -11.58 -11.93
N SER A 207 5.69 -11.32 -11.63
CA SER A 207 5.26 -10.28 -10.69
C SER A 207 5.90 -10.49 -9.31
N LEU A 208 5.82 -11.70 -8.76
CA LEU A 208 6.43 -12.05 -7.48
C LEU A 208 7.94 -11.75 -7.44
N ARG A 209 8.67 -12.12 -8.50
CA ARG A 209 10.12 -11.85 -8.61
C ARG A 209 10.42 -10.37 -8.78
N ARG A 210 9.62 -9.65 -9.57
CA ARG A 210 9.75 -8.20 -9.79
C ARG A 210 9.58 -7.43 -8.49
N HIS A 211 8.66 -7.88 -7.64
CA HIS A 211 8.38 -7.29 -6.33
C HIS A 211 9.08 -8.02 -5.18
N HIS A 212 10.22 -8.66 -5.47
CA HIS A 212 11.15 -9.19 -4.47
C HIS A 212 10.49 -10.12 -3.43
N PHE A 213 9.53 -10.94 -3.87
CA PHE A 213 8.78 -11.88 -3.03
C PHE A 213 7.94 -11.21 -1.91
N LEU A 214 7.80 -9.88 -1.92
CA LEU A 214 6.98 -9.15 -0.94
C LEU A 214 5.49 -9.27 -1.25
N TYR A 215 5.15 -9.26 -2.53
CA TYR A 215 3.80 -9.47 -3.03
C TYR A 215 3.82 -9.87 -4.51
N PHE A 216 2.66 -10.23 -5.07
CA PHE A 216 2.43 -10.25 -6.50
C PHE A 216 1.07 -9.65 -6.85
N SER A 217 0.90 -9.18 -8.08
CA SER A 217 -0.37 -8.77 -8.67
C SER A 217 -0.95 -9.86 -9.56
N GLY A 218 -2.29 -9.99 -9.54
CA GLY A 218 -3.03 -10.87 -10.44
C GLY A 218 -3.28 -10.25 -11.83
N TYR A 219 -2.95 -8.98 -12.03
CA TYR A 219 -3.26 -8.24 -13.27
C TYR A 219 -2.04 -7.44 -13.74
N GLU A 220 -1.61 -7.63 -14.99
CA GLU A 220 -0.42 -6.96 -15.54
C GLU A 220 -0.58 -5.43 -15.69
N GLY A 221 -1.80 -4.93 -15.90
CA GLY A 221 -2.07 -3.50 -16.07
C GLY A 221 -1.71 -2.66 -14.83
N ASN A 222 -1.82 -3.25 -13.64
CA ASN A 222 -1.57 -2.64 -12.33
C ASN A 222 -0.70 -3.56 -11.46
N ASP A 223 0.49 -3.89 -11.94
CA ASP A 223 1.40 -4.79 -11.22
C ASP A 223 2.02 -4.12 -9.98
N ASP A 224 2.30 -2.82 -10.06
CA ASP A 224 2.87 -2.03 -8.98
C ASP A 224 1.77 -1.48 -8.07
N MET A 225 1.77 -1.91 -6.80
CA MET A 225 0.71 -1.57 -5.84
C MET A 225 0.75 -0.09 -5.45
N ASP A 226 1.95 0.47 -5.22
CA ASP A 226 2.10 1.86 -4.80
C ASP A 226 1.69 2.80 -5.93
N LYS A 227 2.05 2.48 -7.18
CA LYS A 227 1.59 3.19 -8.36
C LYS A 227 0.08 3.11 -8.51
N PHE A 228 -0.51 1.92 -8.35
CA PHE A 228 -1.96 1.72 -8.41
C PHE A 228 -2.69 2.57 -7.37
N LEU A 229 -2.28 2.50 -6.09
CA LEU A 229 -2.88 3.26 -5.01
C LEU A 229 -2.68 4.78 -5.19
N GLY A 230 -1.50 5.18 -5.68
CA GLY A 230 -1.20 6.56 -6.03
C GLY A 230 -2.15 7.12 -7.09
N GLU A 231 -2.43 6.37 -8.14
CA GLU A 231 -3.39 6.76 -9.18
C GLU A 231 -4.83 6.82 -8.65
N VAL A 232 -5.23 5.86 -7.80
CA VAL A 232 -6.56 5.88 -7.14
C VAL A 232 -6.73 7.14 -6.28
N MET A 233 -5.71 7.49 -5.49
CA MET A 233 -5.73 8.71 -4.67
C MET A 233 -5.76 9.96 -5.53
N LYS A 234 -4.88 10.06 -6.53
CA LYS A 234 -4.77 11.22 -7.42
C LYS A 234 -6.07 11.50 -8.17
N LYS A 235 -6.74 10.45 -8.65
CA LYS A 235 -8.03 10.56 -9.36
C LYS A 235 -9.23 10.64 -8.41
N LYS A 236 -9.02 10.57 -7.09
CA LYS A 236 -10.07 10.54 -6.06
C LYS A 236 -11.09 9.42 -6.28
N HIS A 237 -10.63 8.30 -6.86
CA HIS A 237 -11.44 7.12 -7.11
C HIS A 237 -11.80 6.39 -5.82
N THR A 238 -12.81 5.53 -5.91
CA THR A 238 -13.34 4.73 -4.80
C THR A 238 -13.09 3.25 -5.06
N LEU A 239 -12.56 2.57 -4.06
CA LEU A 239 -12.41 1.11 -4.12
C LEU A 239 -13.72 0.45 -3.68
N LEU A 240 -14.13 -0.60 -4.38
CA LEU A 240 -15.27 -1.45 -4.07
C LEU A 240 -14.80 -2.84 -3.66
N ALA A 241 -15.29 -3.31 -2.51
CA ALA A 241 -15.09 -4.69 -2.10
C ALA A 241 -16.18 -5.60 -2.68
N ASN A 242 -15.76 -6.60 -3.45
CA ASN A 242 -16.59 -7.75 -3.84
C ASN A 242 -16.60 -8.77 -2.68
N GLY A 243 -17.15 -8.36 -1.52
CA GLY A 243 -17.05 -9.07 -0.24
C GLY A 243 -16.16 -8.33 0.76
N ASN A 244 -14.96 -8.88 1.04
CA ASN A 244 -13.96 -8.24 1.90
C ASN A 244 -12.73 -7.84 1.08
N PHE A 245 -12.22 -6.62 1.29
CA PHE A 245 -10.96 -6.17 0.69
C PHE A 245 -9.78 -7.04 1.07
N LEU A 246 -9.75 -7.52 2.31
CA LEU A 246 -8.64 -8.28 2.89
C LEU A 246 -9.11 -9.69 3.19
N GLN A 247 -8.50 -10.67 2.54
CA GLN A 247 -8.80 -12.09 2.70
C GLN A 247 -7.54 -12.82 3.16
N TYR A 248 -7.69 -13.70 4.15
CA TYR A 248 -6.57 -14.39 4.78
C TYR A 248 -6.67 -15.89 4.50
N PRO A 249 -5.58 -16.56 4.08
CA PRO A 249 -5.51 -18.01 4.10
C PRO A 249 -5.57 -18.50 5.55
N VAL A 250 -5.93 -19.78 5.74
CA VAL A 250 -6.12 -20.39 7.09
C VAL A 250 -4.89 -20.23 7.98
N ASN A 251 -3.70 -20.42 7.39
CA ASN A 251 -2.42 -20.29 8.09
C ASN A 251 -1.91 -18.84 8.21
N ARG A 252 -2.64 -17.86 7.66
CA ARG A 252 -2.33 -16.42 7.70
C ARG A 252 -0.91 -16.06 7.22
N GLU A 253 -0.36 -16.86 6.32
CA GLU A 253 0.99 -16.66 5.77
C GLU A 253 1.08 -15.50 4.76
N SER A 254 -0.08 -15.02 4.29
CA SER A 254 -0.22 -13.90 3.36
C SER A 254 -1.56 -13.19 3.59
N VAL A 255 -1.77 -12.07 2.90
CA VAL A 255 -3.08 -11.41 2.81
C VAL A 255 -3.37 -11.06 1.36
N SER A 256 -4.56 -11.40 0.89
CA SER A 256 -5.04 -10.99 -0.43
C SER A 256 -5.80 -9.67 -0.30
N PHE A 257 -5.34 -8.65 -1.01
CA PHE A 257 -6.00 -7.37 -1.20
C PHE A 257 -6.68 -7.34 -2.57
N THR A 258 -8.02 -7.32 -2.60
CA THR A 258 -8.79 -7.49 -3.84
C THR A 258 -10.06 -6.64 -3.86
N GLY A 259 -10.48 -6.26 -5.06
CA GLY A 259 -11.69 -5.48 -5.29
C GLY A 259 -11.77 -4.96 -6.72
N THR A 260 -12.60 -3.94 -6.91
CA THR A 260 -12.70 -3.19 -8.16
C THR A 260 -12.60 -1.70 -7.89
N VAL A 261 -12.13 -0.94 -8.87
CA VAL A 261 -12.22 0.53 -8.86
C VAL A 261 -13.61 0.91 -9.36
N ARG A 262 -14.42 1.58 -8.53
CA ARG A 262 -15.83 1.87 -8.85
C ARG A 262 -15.98 2.59 -10.18
N GLU A 263 -15.18 3.64 -10.37
CA GLU A 263 -15.32 4.56 -11.49
C GLU A 263 -14.92 3.96 -12.83
N THR A 264 -14.02 2.97 -12.85
CA THR A 264 -13.53 2.34 -14.09
C THR A 264 -14.02 0.90 -14.28
N GLY A 265 -14.54 0.26 -13.23
CA GLY A 265 -14.86 -1.16 -13.21
C GLY A 265 -13.62 -2.07 -13.20
N GLU A 266 -12.41 -1.51 -13.14
CA GLU A 266 -11.17 -2.26 -13.26
C GLU A 266 -10.93 -3.10 -11.99
N PRO A 267 -10.76 -4.44 -12.11
CA PRO A 267 -10.43 -5.28 -10.98
C PRO A 267 -8.96 -5.13 -10.58
N PHE A 268 -8.68 -5.33 -9.30
CA PHE A 268 -7.32 -5.42 -8.78
C PHE A 268 -7.20 -6.61 -7.83
N PHE A 269 -6.00 -7.19 -7.79
CA PHE A 269 -5.68 -8.28 -6.88
C PHE A 269 -4.20 -8.22 -6.56
N PHE A 270 -3.88 -8.17 -5.26
CA PHE A 270 -2.52 -8.31 -4.76
C PHE A 270 -2.49 -9.36 -3.66
N ARG A 271 -1.50 -10.26 -3.68
CA ARG A 271 -1.22 -11.15 -2.54
C ARG A 271 0.07 -10.71 -1.87
N ILE A 272 -0.02 -10.33 -0.61
CA ILE A 272 1.04 -9.69 0.17
C ILE A 272 1.57 -10.66 1.22
N TYR A 273 2.88 -10.84 1.27
CA TYR A 273 3.58 -11.70 2.22
C TYR A 273 4.31 -10.89 3.30
N ASP A 274 4.74 -9.67 2.96
CA ASP A 274 5.49 -8.83 3.88
C ASP A 274 4.58 -8.03 4.84
N ARG A 275 4.92 -8.08 6.12
CA ARG A 275 4.14 -7.44 7.19
C ARG A 275 4.27 -5.92 7.18
N GLU A 276 5.45 -5.38 6.88
CA GLU A 276 5.66 -3.92 6.88
C GLU A 276 4.93 -3.28 5.70
N LEU A 277 4.97 -3.92 4.54
CA LEU A 277 4.22 -3.55 3.35
C LEU A 277 2.72 -3.61 3.60
N PHE A 278 2.22 -4.67 4.26
CA PHE A 278 0.82 -4.74 4.63
C PHE A 278 0.41 -3.62 5.59
N LEU A 279 1.25 -3.29 6.58
CA LEU A 279 1.00 -2.16 7.47
C LEU A 279 0.97 -0.83 6.71
N HIS A 280 1.89 -0.64 5.76
CA HIS A 280 1.90 0.53 4.89
C HIS A 280 0.58 0.65 4.09
N LEU A 281 0.12 -0.44 3.46
CA LEU A 281 -1.17 -0.49 2.78
C LEU A 281 -2.31 -0.02 3.69
N LEU A 282 -2.37 -0.47 4.94
CA LEU A 282 -3.42 -0.06 5.88
C LEU A 282 -3.44 1.44 6.15
N TYR A 283 -2.27 2.09 6.15
CA TYR A 283 -2.18 3.54 6.27
C TYR A 283 -2.67 4.24 5.00
N VAL A 284 -2.20 3.81 3.82
CA VAL A 284 -2.61 4.38 2.52
C VAL A 284 -4.13 4.27 2.32
N LEU A 285 -4.74 3.15 2.71
CA LEU A 285 -6.18 2.97 2.61
C LEU A 285 -6.99 3.97 3.46
N ARG A 286 -6.40 4.67 4.44
CA ARG A 286 -7.08 5.76 5.17
C ARG A 286 -7.24 7.03 4.33
N GLY A 287 -6.41 7.21 3.31
CA GLY A 287 -6.54 8.27 2.31
C GLY A 287 -7.47 7.92 1.15
N ILE A 288 -8.01 6.69 1.09
CA ILE A 288 -8.78 6.20 -0.05
C ILE A 288 -10.23 5.90 0.36
N LYS A 289 -11.18 6.41 -0.44
CA LYS A 289 -12.60 6.12 -0.30
C LYS A 289 -12.85 4.65 -0.59
N ARG A 290 -13.64 4.00 0.27
CA ARG A 290 -13.91 2.56 0.22
C ARG A 290 -15.37 2.28 0.49
N GLU A 291 -15.97 1.42 -0.32
CA GLU A 291 -17.36 0.99 -0.18
C GLU A 291 -17.45 -0.54 -0.32
N LYS A 292 -18.53 -1.12 0.22
CA LYS A 292 -18.88 -2.51 -0.05
C LYS A 292 -19.85 -2.53 -1.23
N ALA A 293 -19.65 -3.45 -2.17
CA ALA A 293 -20.64 -3.70 -3.20
C ALA A 293 -21.99 -4.02 -2.53
N LYS A 294 -23.07 -3.38 -2.99
CA LYS A 294 -24.43 -3.78 -2.59
C LYS A 294 -24.68 -5.15 -3.20
N ILE A 295 -24.89 -6.15 -2.34
CA ILE A 295 -25.34 -7.49 -2.73
C ILE A 295 -26.82 -7.40 -3.06
#